data_AF-A0AAV3TB09-F1
#
_entry.id   AF-A0AAV3TB09-F1
#
_cell.length_a   1.000
_cell.length_b   1.000
_cell.length_c   1.000
_cell.angle_alpha   90.00
_cell.angle_beta   90.00
_cell.angle_gamma   90.00
#
_symmetry.space_group_name_H-M   'P 1'
#
loop_
_entity.id
_entity.type
_entity.pdbx_description
1 polymer ?
#
loop_
_entity_poly.entity_id
_entity_poly.type
_entity_poly.pdbx_seq_one_letter_code
_entity_poly.pdbx_strand_id
1 'polypeptide(L)'
;MLYYLNQEDGEIEIGELADEVAAWENDTDVDDLTSQQRKRVYVSLYQTHVPKMEDAGIIEYDSDRGVVALADQADDISAYLSREEDGRPWQRYYLGLAAVSALFYLAVEFGVGALAALGEFTAGLLIIVAFAAMAIVHLIDTQRGGGEISTELIDNRQR
;
A
#
# COMPACT_ATOMS: atom_id res chain seq x y z
N MET A 1 0.40 -10.58 -10.15
CA MET A 1 -0.24 -11.82 -9.67
C MET A 1 -1.52 -11.54 -8.90
N LEU A 2 -1.46 -11.02 -7.65
CA LEU A 2 -2.68 -10.75 -6.87
C LEU A 2 -3.65 -9.75 -7.52
N TYR A 3 -3.11 -8.71 -8.19
CA TYR A 3 -3.91 -7.79 -8.99
C TYR A 3 -4.73 -8.48 -10.10
N TYR A 4 -4.16 -9.50 -10.75
CA TYR A 4 -4.83 -10.26 -11.81
C TYR A 4 -5.87 -11.23 -11.25
N LEU A 5 -5.54 -11.93 -10.17
CA LEU A 5 -6.49 -12.79 -9.44
C LEU A 5 -7.73 -12.02 -8.94
N ASN A 6 -7.57 -10.74 -8.61
CA ASN A 6 -8.67 -9.87 -8.19
C ASN A 6 -9.53 -9.35 -9.36
N GLN A 7 -9.04 -9.38 -10.61
CA GLN A 7 -9.83 -8.99 -11.78
C GLN A 7 -10.57 -10.16 -12.42
N GLU A 8 -10.02 -11.37 -12.37
CA GLU A 8 -10.56 -12.59 -12.99
C GLU A 8 -11.43 -13.41 -12.01
N ASP A 9 -12.43 -12.78 -11.39
CA ASP A 9 -13.46 -13.43 -10.53
C ASP A 9 -12.94 -14.42 -9.45
N GLY A 10 -11.65 -14.37 -9.10
CA GLY A 10 -11.02 -15.16 -8.04
C GLY A 10 -10.37 -16.48 -8.45
N GLU A 11 -10.40 -16.93 -9.72
CA GLU A 11 -9.72 -18.15 -10.18
C GLU A 11 -9.02 -17.93 -11.55
N ILE A 12 -7.76 -18.36 -11.69
CA ILE A 12 -7.02 -18.30 -12.96
C ILE A 12 -6.10 -19.52 -13.14
N GLU A 13 -5.91 -19.98 -14.37
CA GLU A 13 -4.91 -21.01 -14.66
C GLU A 13 -3.49 -20.46 -14.44
N ILE A 14 -2.62 -21.25 -13.80
CA ILE A 14 -1.23 -20.82 -13.52
C ILE A 14 -0.44 -20.54 -14.81
N GLY A 15 -0.82 -21.18 -15.92
CA GLY A 15 -0.25 -20.93 -17.24
C GLY A 15 -0.60 -19.53 -17.75
N GLU A 16 -1.89 -19.17 -17.71
CA GLU A 16 -2.38 -17.86 -18.12
C GLU A 16 -1.82 -16.75 -17.24
N LEU A 17 -1.78 -16.98 -15.93
CA LEU A 17 -1.14 -16.06 -14.99
C LEU A 17 0.35 -15.86 -15.27
N ALA A 18 1.06 -16.93 -15.68
CA ALA A 18 2.46 -16.83 -16.06
C ALA A 18 2.65 -16.03 -17.35
N ASP A 19 1.74 -16.16 -18.30
CA ASP A 19 1.76 -15.45 -19.56
C ASP A 19 1.52 -13.94 -19.35
N GLU A 20 0.52 -13.57 -18.56
CA GLU A 20 0.26 -12.16 -18.19
C GLU A 20 1.43 -11.51 -17.45
N VAL A 21 2.00 -12.22 -16.46
CA VAL A 21 3.17 -11.71 -15.72
C VAL A 21 4.39 -11.61 -16.63
N ALA A 22 4.60 -12.56 -17.54
CA ALA A 22 5.70 -12.50 -18.50
C ALA A 22 5.55 -11.36 -19.51
N ALA A 23 4.35 -11.10 -20.00
CA ALA A 23 4.02 -9.97 -20.87
C ALA A 23 4.39 -8.64 -20.20
N TRP A 24 3.95 -8.48 -18.95
CA TRP A 24 4.27 -7.30 -18.14
C TRP A 24 5.78 -7.14 -17.88
N GLU A 25 6.49 -8.21 -17.49
CA GLU A 25 7.93 -8.16 -17.23
C GLU A 25 8.79 -7.82 -18.45
N ASN A 26 8.28 -8.09 -19.66
CA ASN A 26 9.01 -7.89 -20.91
C ASN A 26 8.46 -6.71 -21.73
N ASP A 27 7.53 -5.92 -21.17
CA ASP A 27 6.86 -4.79 -21.84
C ASP A 27 6.35 -5.17 -23.25
N THR A 28 5.66 -6.31 -23.35
CA THR A 28 5.20 -6.89 -24.62
C THR A 28 3.82 -7.53 -24.45
N ASP A 29 3.12 -7.80 -25.56
CA ASP A 29 1.84 -8.51 -25.52
C ASP A 29 2.05 -10.02 -25.30
N VAL A 30 1.05 -10.69 -24.74
CA VAL A 30 1.08 -12.15 -24.50
C VAL A 30 1.35 -12.94 -25.79
N ASP A 31 0.79 -12.47 -26.91
CA ASP A 31 0.96 -13.09 -28.23
C ASP A 31 2.40 -13.01 -28.76
N ASP A 32 3.17 -12.00 -28.32
CA ASP A 32 4.56 -11.78 -28.73
C ASP A 32 5.58 -12.51 -27.83
N LEU A 33 5.11 -13.21 -26.78
CA LEU A 33 5.97 -13.91 -25.84
C LEU A 33 6.63 -15.15 -26.44
N THR A 34 7.96 -15.21 -26.28
CA THR A 34 8.71 -16.43 -26.56
C THR A 34 8.38 -17.53 -25.55
N SER A 35 8.47 -18.79 -25.97
CA SER A 35 8.28 -19.94 -25.08
C SER A 35 9.26 -19.95 -23.90
N GLN A 36 10.44 -19.35 -24.07
CA GLN A 36 11.43 -19.28 -23.00
C GLN A 36 11.05 -18.26 -21.91
N GLN A 37 10.48 -17.11 -22.29
CA GLN A 37 9.97 -16.11 -21.35
C GLN A 37 8.83 -16.69 -20.52
N ARG A 38 7.81 -17.25 -21.19
CA ARG A 38 6.67 -17.92 -20.52
C ARG A 38 7.12 -19.00 -19.55
N LYS A 39 7.99 -19.92 -20.02
CA LYS A 39 8.48 -21.02 -19.20
C LYS A 39 9.25 -20.54 -17.97
N ARG A 40 10.02 -19.46 -18.07
CA ARG A 40 10.79 -18.92 -16.93
C ARG A 40 9.85 -18.44 -15.83
N VAL A 41 8.84 -17.65 -16.20
CA VAL A 41 7.87 -17.10 -15.25
C VAL A 41 7.01 -18.22 -14.65
N TYR A 42 6.51 -19.14 -15.49
CA TYR A 42 5.75 -20.32 -15.03
C TYR A 42 6.50 -21.11 -13.96
N VAL A 43 7.77 -21.44 -14.21
CA VAL A 43 8.59 -22.21 -13.26
C VAL A 43 8.82 -21.42 -11.98
N SER A 44 9.08 -20.12 -12.07
CA SER A 44 9.24 -19.25 -10.89
C SER A 44 7.97 -19.21 -10.05
N LEU A 45 6.82 -19.01 -10.70
CA LEU A 45 5.51 -18.97 -10.05
C LEU A 45 5.23 -20.28 -9.32
N TYR A 46 5.34 -21.39 -10.04
CA TYR A 46 5.07 -22.72 -9.50
C TYR A 46 6.00 -23.10 -8.34
N GLN A 47 7.31 -22.81 -8.44
CA GLN A 47 8.29 -23.29 -7.46
C GLN A 47 8.45 -22.38 -6.26
N THR A 48 8.22 -21.07 -6.42
CA THR A 48 8.56 -20.08 -5.39
C THR A 48 7.35 -19.31 -4.90
N HIS A 49 6.53 -18.81 -5.81
CA HIS A 49 5.50 -17.84 -5.46
C HIS A 49 4.22 -18.51 -4.98
N VAL A 50 3.73 -19.52 -5.70
CA VAL A 50 2.52 -20.27 -5.33
C VAL A 50 2.67 -20.93 -3.96
N PRO A 51 3.72 -21.73 -3.69
CA PRO A 51 3.86 -22.38 -2.38
C PRO A 51 3.91 -21.38 -1.22
N LYS A 52 4.61 -20.25 -1.38
CA LYS A 52 4.71 -19.22 -0.33
C LYS A 52 3.39 -18.50 -0.09
N MET A 53 2.59 -18.28 -1.13
CA MET A 53 1.30 -17.60 -0.99
C MET A 53 0.24 -18.55 -0.43
N GLU A 54 0.30 -19.83 -0.77
CA GLU A 54 -0.51 -20.88 -0.16
C GLU A 54 -0.16 -21.06 1.33
N ASP A 55 1.14 -21.14 1.68
CA ASP A 55 1.61 -21.19 3.07
C ASP A 55 1.14 -19.96 3.90
N ALA A 56 0.98 -18.82 3.24
CA ALA A 56 0.52 -17.58 3.84
C ALA A 56 -1.02 -17.44 3.87
N GLY A 57 -1.77 -18.43 3.33
CA GLY A 57 -3.23 -18.42 3.27
C GLY A 57 -3.81 -17.38 2.32
N ILE A 58 -3.03 -16.93 1.33
CA ILE A 58 -3.42 -15.87 0.39
C ILE A 58 -4.17 -16.44 -0.82
N ILE A 59 -3.74 -17.62 -1.27
CA ILE A 59 -4.28 -18.31 -2.42
C ILE A 59 -4.48 -19.79 -2.09
N GLU A 60 -5.35 -20.45 -2.85
CA GLU A 60 -5.47 -21.90 -2.89
C GLU A 60 -4.99 -22.40 -4.26
N TYR A 61 -4.14 -23.43 -4.29
CA TYR A 61 -3.66 -24.01 -5.53
C TYR A 61 -4.23 -25.41 -5.75
N ASP A 62 -5.05 -25.56 -6.78
CA ASP A 62 -5.52 -26.85 -7.25
C ASP A 62 -4.51 -27.42 -8.25
N SER A 63 -3.61 -28.28 -7.76
CA SER A 63 -2.60 -28.93 -8.60
C SER A 63 -3.17 -29.90 -9.65
N ASP A 64 -4.37 -30.44 -9.43
CA ASP A 64 -5.03 -31.35 -10.38
C ASP A 64 -5.60 -30.57 -11.57
N ARG A 65 -6.14 -29.37 -11.32
CA ARG A 65 -6.66 -28.46 -12.36
C ARG A 65 -5.61 -27.48 -12.89
N GLY A 66 -4.50 -27.28 -12.18
CA GLY A 66 -3.52 -26.24 -12.50
C GLY A 66 -4.04 -24.81 -12.26
N VAL A 67 -5.02 -24.66 -11.37
CA VAL A 67 -5.75 -23.40 -11.11
C VAL A 67 -5.29 -22.81 -9.79
N VAL A 68 -5.05 -21.50 -9.79
CA VAL A 68 -4.79 -20.70 -8.60
C VAL A 68 -6.04 -19.87 -8.31
N ALA A 69 -6.56 -19.98 -7.09
CA ALA A 69 -7.69 -19.22 -6.60
C ALA A 69 -7.29 -18.28 -5.46
N LEU A 70 -7.98 -17.16 -5.28
CA LEU A 70 -7.92 -16.45 -4.00
C LEU A 70 -8.57 -17.32 -2.92
N ALA A 71 -7.92 -17.48 -1.77
CA ALA A 71 -8.51 -18.22 -0.65
C ALA A 71 -9.78 -17.49 -0.16
N ASP A 72 -10.78 -18.22 0.35
CA ASP A 72 -12.01 -17.62 0.92
C ASP A 72 -11.70 -16.63 2.08
N GLN A 73 -10.52 -16.78 2.69
CA GLN A 73 -10.01 -15.90 3.75
C GLN A 73 -9.26 -14.67 3.21
N ALA A 74 -9.06 -14.57 1.90
CA ALA A 74 -8.38 -13.46 1.23
C ALA A 74 -9.27 -12.23 1.00
N ASP A 75 -10.54 -12.27 1.41
CA ASP A 75 -11.37 -11.06 1.55
C ASP A 75 -10.65 -10.00 2.41
N ASP A 76 -9.84 -10.43 3.40
CA ASP A 76 -8.98 -9.52 4.18
C ASP A 76 -7.79 -8.94 3.39
N ILE A 77 -7.27 -9.67 2.39
CA ILE A 77 -6.11 -9.25 1.58
C ILE A 77 -6.50 -8.23 0.52
N SER A 78 -7.73 -8.28 0.02
CA SER A 78 -8.31 -7.20 -0.76
C SER A 78 -8.24 -5.87 0.02
N ALA A 79 -8.44 -5.89 1.34
CA ALA A 79 -8.26 -4.72 2.21
C ALA A 79 -6.79 -4.31 2.41
N TYR A 80 -5.80 -5.16 2.13
CA TYR A 80 -4.39 -4.79 2.10
C TYR A 80 -3.99 -4.15 0.76
N LEU A 81 -4.49 -4.67 -0.36
CA LEU A 81 -4.20 -4.16 -1.71
C LEU A 81 -4.98 -2.87 -2.03
N SER A 82 -6.19 -2.73 -1.48
CA SER A 82 -7.03 -1.53 -1.64
C SER A 82 -6.60 -0.37 -0.73
N ARG A 83 -5.79 -0.62 0.31
CA ARG A 83 -5.45 0.37 1.34
C ARG A 83 -4.30 1.31 0.97
N GLU A 84 -3.54 1.01 -0.10
CA GLU A 84 -2.59 1.98 -0.65
C GLU A 84 -3.31 3.18 -1.31
N GLU A 85 -4.60 3.06 -1.66
CA GLU A 85 -5.38 4.16 -2.24
C GLU A 85 -6.28 4.91 -1.23
N ASP A 86 -6.62 4.31 -0.08
CA ASP A 86 -7.57 4.86 0.90
C ASP A 86 -6.95 5.48 2.17
N GLY A 87 -5.62 5.59 2.24
CA GLY A 87 -4.94 6.31 3.31
C GLY A 87 -5.26 7.80 3.29
N ARG A 88 -5.51 8.41 4.46
CA ARG A 88 -5.63 9.89 4.57
C ARG A 88 -4.43 10.53 3.85
N PRO A 89 -4.62 11.53 2.95
CA PRO A 89 -3.54 12.06 2.13
C PRO A 89 -2.66 13.02 2.96
N TRP A 90 -1.81 12.46 3.82
CA TRP A 90 -0.94 13.18 4.75
C TRP A 90 -0.11 14.28 4.07
N GLN A 91 0.30 14.07 2.83
CA GLN A 91 1.03 15.06 2.03
C GLN A 91 0.25 16.36 1.87
N ARG A 92 -1.09 16.31 1.71
CA ARG A 92 -1.95 17.50 1.59
C ARG A 92 -2.06 18.24 2.91
N TYR A 93 -2.14 17.54 4.05
CA TYR A 93 -2.17 18.17 5.36
C TYR A 93 -0.85 18.86 5.70
N TYR A 94 0.30 18.23 5.41
CA TYR A 94 1.60 18.87 5.56
C TYR A 94 1.78 20.07 4.62
N LEU A 95 1.34 19.96 3.37
CA LEU A 95 1.41 21.07 2.41
C LEU A 95 0.54 22.26 2.86
N GLY A 96 -0.69 22.00 3.32
CA GLY A 96 -1.56 23.02 3.87
C GLY A 96 -0.98 23.67 5.12
N LEU A 97 -0.44 22.86 6.04
CA LEU A 97 0.22 23.35 7.24
C LEU A 97 1.46 24.20 6.92
N ALA A 98 2.25 23.78 5.92
CA ALA A 98 3.41 24.54 5.44
C ALA A 98 3.01 25.88 4.84
N ALA A 99 1.99 25.90 3.98
CA ALA A 99 1.49 27.12 3.36
C ALA A 99 0.96 28.10 4.42
N VAL A 100 0.15 27.62 5.37
CA VAL A 100 -0.36 28.45 6.48
C VAL A 100 0.76 28.97 7.35
N SER A 101 1.72 28.11 7.72
CA SER A 101 2.88 28.49 8.54
C SER A 101 3.76 29.52 7.85
N ALA A 102 3.96 29.40 6.53
CA ALA A 102 4.72 30.38 5.75
C ALA A 102 4.01 31.73 5.69
N LEU A 103 2.71 31.76 5.43
CA LEU A 103 1.90 32.99 5.45
C LEU A 103 1.90 33.64 6.84
N PHE A 104 1.77 32.84 7.89
CA PHE A 104 1.85 33.29 9.27
C PHE A 104 3.21 33.92 9.58
N TYR A 105 4.31 33.26 9.19
CA TYR A 105 5.66 33.79 9.39
C TYR A 105 5.85 35.14 8.68
N LEU A 106 5.43 35.25 7.42
CA LEU A 106 5.49 36.53 6.68
C LEU A 106 4.62 37.60 7.34
N ALA A 107 3.44 37.26 7.87
CA ALA A 107 2.59 38.22 8.57
C ALA A 107 3.26 38.77 9.85
N VAL A 108 4.02 37.93 10.56
CA VAL A 108 4.83 38.37 11.71
C VAL A 108 5.99 39.27 11.25
N GLU A 109 6.75 38.83 10.24
CA GLU A 109 7.90 39.57 9.69
C GLU A 109 7.52 40.98 9.20
N PHE A 110 6.40 41.10 8.47
CA PHE A 110 5.91 42.37 7.96
C PHE A 110 5.07 43.16 8.98
N GLY A 111 4.96 42.69 10.22
CA GLY A 111 4.28 43.41 11.29
C GLY A 111 2.78 43.60 11.05
N VAL A 112 2.09 42.59 10.54
CA VAL A 112 0.66 42.67 10.19
C VAL A 112 -0.21 42.57 11.46
N GLY A 113 -0.80 43.70 11.86
CA GLY A 113 -1.81 43.75 12.93
C GLY A 113 -1.28 43.28 14.29
N ALA A 114 -2.08 42.51 15.03
CA ALA A 114 -1.70 42.01 16.35
C ALA A 114 -0.53 41.00 16.33
N LEU A 115 -0.21 40.42 15.16
CA LEU A 115 0.90 39.47 15.00
C LEU A 115 2.27 40.15 15.07
N ALA A 116 2.34 41.46 14.85
CA ALA A 116 3.57 42.25 15.01
C ALA A 116 4.12 42.24 16.44
N ALA A 117 3.27 41.91 17.43
CA ALA A 117 3.68 41.79 18.81
C ALA A 117 4.42 40.47 19.11
N LEU A 118 4.37 39.50 18.19
CA LEU A 118 5.11 38.24 18.31
C LEU A 118 6.54 38.46 17.83
N GLY A 119 7.51 38.01 18.62
CA GLY A 119 8.90 37.96 18.16
C GLY A 119 9.10 36.83 17.13
N GLU A 120 10.06 37.01 16.22
CA GLU A 120 10.45 36.01 15.20
C GLU A 120 10.72 34.63 15.83
N PHE A 121 11.39 34.60 16.99
CA PHE A 121 11.64 33.39 17.76
C PHE A 121 10.35 32.68 18.18
N THR A 122 9.37 33.41 18.71
CA THR A 122 8.09 32.86 19.14
C THR A 122 7.30 32.32 17.95
N ALA A 123 7.31 33.03 16.82
CA ALA A 123 6.67 32.58 15.59
C ALA A 123 7.29 31.28 15.07
N GLY A 124 8.62 31.20 15.00
CA GLY A 124 9.34 29.99 14.59
C GLY A 124 9.05 28.80 15.51
N LEU A 125 9.02 29.02 16.83
CA LEU A 125 8.70 27.98 17.80
C LEU A 125 7.28 27.42 17.61
N LEU A 126 6.29 28.29 17.37
CA LEU A 126 4.91 27.87 17.11
C LEU A 126 4.79 27.00 15.86
N ILE A 127 5.51 27.35 14.80
CA ILE A 127 5.55 26.56 13.56
C ILE A 127 6.14 25.17 13.83
N ILE A 128 7.29 25.10 14.52
CA ILE A 128 7.93 23.82 14.86
C ILE A 128 6.98 22.94 15.68
N VAL A 129 6.31 23.50 16.69
CA VAL A 129 5.35 22.78 17.52
C VAL A 129 4.17 22.27 16.69
N ALA A 130 3.65 23.07 15.75
CA ALA A 130 2.55 22.66 14.89
C ALA A 130 2.95 21.48 13.98
N PHE A 131 4.14 21.53 13.38
CA PHE A 131 4.66 20.41 12.57
C PHE A 131 4.94 19.16 13.41
N ALA A 132 5.50 19.32 14.61
CA ALA A 132 5.75 18.21 15.53
C ALA A 132 4.44 17.54 15.97
N ALA A 133 3.41 18.34 16.31
CA ALA A 133 2.08 17.82 16.64
C ALA A 133 1.48 17.05 15.45
N MET A 134 1.56 17.60 14.23
CA MET A 134 1.09 16.91 13.02
C MET A 134 1.83 15.59 12.79
N ALA A 135 3.15 15.56 12.98
CA ALA A 135 3.96 14.35 12.90
C ALA A 135 3.57 13.30 13.95
N ILE A 136 3.27 13.71 15.18
CA ILE A 136 2.81 12.79 16.22
C ILE A 136 1.44 12.20 15.86
N VAL A 137 0.50 13.03 15.37
CA VAL A 137 -0.82 12.54 14.93
C VAL A 137 -0.66 11.52 13.81
N HIS A 138 0.18 11.80 12.81
CA HIS A 138 0.48 10.87 11.73
C HIS A 138 1.08 9.56 12.27
N LEU A 139 2.07 9.63 13.17
CA LEU A 139 2.67 8.43 13.79
C LEU A 139 1.64 7.58 14.56
N ILE A 140 0.72 8.20 15.29
CA ILE A 140 -0.34 7.49 16.01
C ILE A 140 -1.32 6.84 15.03
N ASP A 141 -1.68 7.53 13.95
CA ASP A 141 -2.57 6.99 12.90
C ASP A 141 -1.94 5.78 12.22
N THR A 142 -0.66 5.87 11.84
CA THR A 142 0.09 4.75 11.26
C THR A 142 0.19 3.55 12.22
N GLN A 143 0.36 3.78 13.52
CA GLN A 143 0.45 2.70 14.52
C GLN A 143 -0.91 2.05 14.80
N ARG A 144 -2.01 2.81 14.78
CA ARG A 144 -3.37 2.26 14.96
C ARG A 144 -3.75 1.34 13.81
N GLY A 145 -3.43 1.73 12.58
CA GLY A 145 -3.66 0.88 11.40
C GLY A 145 -2.89 -0.44 11.43
N GLY A 146 -1.72 -0.49 12.09
CA GLY A 146 -0.93 -1.73 12.23
C GLY A 146 -1.30 -2.63 13.42
N GLY A 147 -1.95 -2.08 14.45
CA GLY A 147 -2.26 -2.80 15.69
C GLY A 147 -3.50 -3.69 15.63
N GLU A 148 -4.54 -3.27 14.91
CA GLU A 148 -5.76 -4.06 14.71
C GLU A 148 -5.46 -5.37 13.96
N ILE A 149 -4.61 -5.28 12.94
CA ILE A 149 -4.14 -6.39 12.10
C ILE A 149 -3.47 -7.53 12.90
N SER A 150 -2.59 -7.19 13.84
CA SER A 150 -1.85 -8.20 14.60
C SER A 150 -2.78 -9.01 15.53
N THR A 151 -3.91 -8.43 15.92
CA THR A 151 -4.86 -9.05 16.84
C THR A 151 -5.80 -10.00 16.09
N GLU A 152 -6.28 -9.61 14.90
CA GLU A 152 -7.09 -10.49 14.04
C GLU A 152 -6.32 -11.72 13.55
N LEU A 153 -5.05 -11.54 13.12
CA LEU A 153 -4.22 -12.66 12.65
C LEU A 153 -3.92 -13.68 13.76
N ILE A 154 -3.83 -13.25 15.03
CA ILE A 154 -3.63 -14.14 16.17
C ILE A 154 -4.91 -14.91 16.50
N ASP A 155 -6.06 -14.27 16.42
CA ASP A 155 -7.36 -14.89 16.73
C ASP A 155 -7.77 -15.92 15.66
N ASN A 156 -7.51 -15.61 14.39
CA ASN A 156 -7.86 -16.46 13.26
C ASN A 156 -7.01 -17.75 13.19
N ARG A 157 -5.74 -17.70 13.62
CA ARG A 157 -4.87 -18.90 13.69
C ARG A 157 -5.28 -19.89 14.79
N GLN A 158 -6.16 -19.51 15.72
CA GLN A 158 -6.59 -20.37 16.84
C GLN A 158 -7.96 -21.04 16.62
N ARG A 159 -8.59 -20.86 15.45
CA ARG A 159 -9.76 -21.63 15.03
C ARG A 159 -9.37 -22.69 14.00
#